data_AF-A0A9E3VX22-F1
#
_entry.id   AF-A0A9E3VX22-F1
#
_cell.length_a   1.000
_cell.length_b   1.000
_cell.length_c   1.000
_cell.angle_alpha   90.00
_cell.angle_beta   90.00
_cell.angle_gamma   90.00
#
_symmetry.space_group_name_H-M   'P 1'
#
loop_
_entity.id
_entity.type
_entity.pdbx_description
1 polymer ?
#
loop_
_entity_poly.entity_id
_entity_poly.type
_entity_poly.pdbx_seq_one_letter_code
_entity_poly.pdbx_strand_id
1 'polypeptide(L)'
;MSSKSSDVYDYYYENYLILYNLYGRGRPRVTREQYEELDSELMAIVAKAEQDNLEHDQFTRVRDIEYILMDDVAEALLDRPSTST
;
A
#
# COMPACT_ATOMS: atom_id res chain seq x y z
N MET A 1 6.12 20.44 -15.72
CA MET A 1 6.30 19.01 -16.01
C MET A 1 6.10 18.25 -14.70
N SER A 2 4.89 17.77 -14.40
CA SER A 2 4.60 17.03 -13.15
C SER A 2 3.37 16.10 -13.25
N SER A 3 2.96 15.72 -14.47
CA SER A 3 1.66 15.03 -14.67
C SER A 3 1.76 13.50 -14.64
N LYS A 4 2.97 12.92 -14.67
CA LYS A 4 3.13 11.46 -14.77
C LYS A 4 2.99 10.72 -13.45
N SER A 5 3.33 11.32 -12.31
CA SER A 5 3.14 10.65 -11.01
C SER A 5 1.66 10.65 -10.59
N SER A 6 0.92 11.72 -10.91
CA SER A 6 -0.51 11.85 -10.59
C SER A 6 -1.33 10.70 -11.18
N ASP A 7 -1.16 10.41 -12.48
CA ASP A 7 -1.96 9.39 -13.18
C ASP A 7 -1.74 7.97 -12.62
N VAL A 8 -0.51 7.65 -12.20
CA VAL A 8 -0.17 6.33 -11.66
C VAL A 8 -0.79 6.13 -10.28
N TYR A 9 -0.72 7.15 -9.41
CA TYR A 9 -1.33 7.06 -8.10
C TYR A 9 -2.87 7.11 -8.14
N ASP A 10 -3.47 7.76 -9.14
CA ASP A 10 -4.92 7.70 -9.34
C ASP A 10 -5.36 6.27 -9.65
N TYR A 11 -4.64 5.56 -10.52
CA TYR A 11 -4.87 4.14 -10.79
C TYR A 11 -4.72 3.26 -9.53
N TYR A 12 -3.65 3.44 -8.76
CA TYR A 12 -3.45 2.66 -7.52
C TYR A 12 -4.50 2.98 -6.46
N TYR A 13 -4.88 4.24 -6.33
CA TYR A 13 -5.93 4.64 -5.40
C TYR A 13 -7.31 4.10 -5.80
N GLU A 14 -7.63 4.02 -7.09
CA GLU A 14 -8.84 3.35 -7.56
C GLU A 14 -8.85 1.86 -7.19
N ASN A 15 -7.73 1.17 -7.36
CA ASN A 15 -7.59 -0.23 -6.93
C ASN A 15 -7.74 -0.39 -5.41
N TYR A 16 -7.13 0.51 -4.64
CA TYR A 16 -7.32 0.59 -3.20
C TYR A 16 -8.79 0.74 -2.82
N LEU A 17 -9.54 1.63 -3.48
CA LEU A 17 -10.97 1.81 -3.22
C LEU A 17 -11.78 0.54 -3.51
N ILE A 18 -11.43 -0.20 -4.56
CA ILE A 18 -12.06 -1.51 -4.85
C ILE A 18 -11.79 -2.49 -3.71
N LEU A 19 -10.52 -2.63 -3.29
CA LEU A 19 -10.15 -3.52 -2.20
C LEU A 19 -10.81 -3.10 -0.87
N TYR A 20 -10.85 -1.81 -0.57
CA TYR A 20 -11.49 -1.27 0.63
C TYR A 20 -12.98 -1.59 0.67
N ASN A 21 -13.68 -1.47 -0.47
CA ASN A 21 -15.10 -1.79 -0.54
C ASN A 21 -15.36 -3.30 -0.33
N LEU A 22 -14.43 -4.16 -0.70
CA LEU A 22 -14.57 -5.62 -0.56
C LEU A 22 -14.10 -6.14 0.79
N TYR A 23 -12.99 -5.61 1.33
CA TYR A 23 -12.26 -6.18 2.46
C TYR A 23 -11.89 -5.16 3.56
N GLY A 24 -12.22 -3.88 3.38
CA GLY A 24 -11.79 -2.78 4.27
C GLY A 24 -12.52 -2.70 5.62
N ARG A 25 -13.40 -3.65 5.95
CA ARG A 25 -14.15 -3.62 7.21
C ARG A 25 -13.19 -3.63 8.41
N GLY A 26 -13.26 -2.59 9.24
CA GLY A 26 -12.40 -2.42 10.42
C GLY A 26 -11.09 -1.71 10.13
N ARG A 27 -10.80 -1.37 8.86
CA ARG A 27 -9.63 -0.60 8.45
C ARG A 27 -9.99 0.88 8.29
N PRO A 28 -9.08 1.81 8.61
CA PRO A 28 -9.29 3.23 8.32
C PRO A 28 -9.34 3.44 6.80
N ARG A 29 -10.30 4.24 6.34
CA ARG A 29 -10.35 4.69 4.95
C ARG A 29 -9.51 5.94 4.81
N VAL A 30 -8.64 5.98 3.81
CA VAL A 30 -7.80 7.16 3.51
C VAL A 30 -8.26 7.88 2.25
N THR A 31 -7.93 9.17 2.17
CA THR A 31 -8.10 9.96 0.95
C THR A 31 -7.00 9.64 -0.07
N ARG A 32 -7.16 10.15 -1.30
CA ARG A 32 -6.16 10.02 -2.36
C ARG A 32 -4.80 10.60 -1.96
N GLU A 33 -4.80 11.78 -1.35
CA GLU A 33 -3.58 12.45 -0.89
C GLU A 33 -2.90 11.64 0.21
N GLN A 34 -3.66 11.17 1.20
CA GLN A 34 -3.16 10.34 2.29
C GLN A 34 -2.60 9.00 1.79
N TYR A 35 -3.20 8.41 0.75
CA TYR A 35 -2.68 7.20 0.12
C TYR A 35 -1.26 7.42 -0.43
N GLU A 36 -1.04 8.50 -1.18
CA GLU A 36 0.26 8.82 -1.76
C GLU A 36 1.30 9.20 -0.70
N GLU A 37 0.89 9.89 0.36
CA GLU A 37 1.76 10.19 1.49
C GLU A 37 2.24 8.90 2.19
N LEU A 38 1.33 7.96 2.43
CA LEU A 38 1.64 6.68 3.07
C LEU A 38 2.50 5.79 2.18
N ASP A 39 2.22 5.72 0.87
CA ASP A 39 3.05 4.96 -0.08
C ASP A 39 4.46 5.56 -0.17
N SER A 40 4.57 6.89 -0.24
CA SER A 40 5.86 7.58 -0.24
C SER A 40 6.64 7.34 1.07
N GLU A 41 5.95 7.31 2.21
CA GLU A 41 6.55 6.97 3.51
C GLU A 41 7.06 5.53 3.52
N LEU A 42 6.26 4.57 3.05
CA LEU A 42 6.63 3.17 2.94
C LEU A 42 7.89 2.99 2.09
N MET A 43 7.92 3.59 0.91
CA MET A 43 9.08 3.55 0.00
C MET A 43 10.34 4.14 0.65
N ALA A 44 10.20 5.22 1.43
CA ALA A 44 11.32 5.81 2.16
C ALA A 44 11.85 4.88 3.27
N ILE A 45 10.97 4.20 4.00
CA ILE A 45 11.36 3.23 5.04
C ILE A 45 12.06 2.02 4.41
N VAL A 46 11.52 1.48 3.31
CA VAL A 46 12.11 0.34 2.58
C VAL A 46 13.47 0.72 1.99
N ALA A 47 13.60 1.88 1.36
CA ALA A 47 14.89 2.34 0.82
C ALA A 47 15.97 2.49 1.91
N LYS A 48 15.58 2.88 3.14
CA LYS A 48 16.49 2.90 4.29
C LYS A 48 16.83 1.49 4.76
N ALA A 49 15.88 0.56 4.75
CA ALA A 49 16.07 -0.85 5.09
C ALA A 49 17.10 -1.56 4.19
N GLU A 50 17.20 -1.14 2.93
CA GLU A 50 18.18 -1.69 1.99
C GLU A 50 19.62 -1.28 2.33
N GLN A 51 19.79 -0.15 3.03
CA GLN A 51 21.10 0.38 3.41
C GLN A 51 21.51 -0.07 4.82
N ASP A 52 20.55 -0.11 5.75
CA ASP A 52 20.74 -0.46 7.15
C ASP A 52 19.59 -1.33 7.67
N ASN A 53 19.80 -2.08 8.76
CA ASN A 53 18.71 -2.82 9.38
C ASN A 53 17.61 -1.88 9.91
N LEU A 54 16.34 -2.25 9.74
CA LEU A 54 15.21 -1.50 10.30
C LEU A 54 15.18 -1.56 11.82
N GLU A 55 14.91 -0.41 12.43
CA GLU A 55 14.56 -0.34 13.84
C GLU A 55 13.14 -0.89 14.07
N HIS A 56 12.86 -1.33 15.30
CA HIS A 56 11.57 -1.94 15.66
C HIS A 56 10.36 -1.02 15.36
N ASP A 57 10.51 0.28 15.59
CA ASP A 57 9.46 1.27 15.34
C ASP A 57 9.19 1.42 13.84
N GLN A 58 10.24 1.37 13.01
CA GLN A 58 10.10 1.43 11.55
C GLN A 58 9.43 0.17 11.01
N PHE A 59 9.78 -1.00 11.55
CA PHE A 59 9.10 -2.25 11.21
C PHE A 59 7.62 -2.20 11.55
N THR A 60 7.27 -1.71 12.75
CA THR A 60 5.87 -1.53 13.17
C THR A 60 5.15 -0.58 12.21
N ARG A 61 5.80 0.52 11.85
CA ARG A 61 5.23 1.50 10.92
C ARG A 61 4.97 0.94 9.53
N VAL A 62 5.86 0.10 9.00
CA VAL A 62 5.65 -0.62 7.73
C VAL A 62 4.38 -1.45 7.81
N ARG A 63 4.21 -2.25 8.87
CA ARG A 63 3.03 -3.10 9.06
C ARG A 63 1.73 -2.28 9.18
N ASP A 64 1.79 -1.13 9.83
CA ASP A 64 0.64 -0.22 9.91
C ASP A 64 0.27 0.33 8.53
N ILE A 65 1.26 0.74 7.73
CA ILE A 65 1.02 1.27 6.39
C ILE A 65 0.46 0.17 5.47
N GLU A 66 1.08 -1.01 5.42
CA GLU A 66 0.60 -2.16 4.63
C GLU A 66 -0.85 -2.53 5.01
N TYR A 67 -1.20 -2.48 6.30
CA TYR A 67 -2.56 -2.71 6.77
C TYR A 67 -3.53 -1.62 6.29
N ILE A 68 -3.12 -0.35 6.31
CA ILE A 68 -3.97 0.76 5.86
C ILE A 68 -4.16 0.72 4.34
N LEU A 69 -3.10 0.49 3.57
CA LEU A 69 -3.10 0.46 2.11
C LEU A 69 -3.62 -0.86 1.53
N MET A 70 -3.79 -1.88 2.39
CA MET A 70 -4.33 -3.20 2.03
C MET A 70 -3.40 -4.00 1.11
N ASP A 71 -2.10 -3.75 1.21
CA ASP A 71 -1.07 -4.47 0.44
C ASP A 71 -1.09 -5.97 0.77
N ASP A 72 -1.35 -6.32 2.02
CA ASP A 72 -1.51 -7.71 2.47
C ASP A 72 -2.65 -8.45 1.73
N VAL A 73 -3.75 -7.73 1.44
CA VAL A 73 -4.88 -8.27 0.68
C VAL A 73 -4.54 -8.34 -0.81
N ALA A 74 -3.89 -7.30 -1.34
CA ALA A 74 -3.49 -7.26 -2.75
C ALA A 74 -2.52 -8.40 -3.08
N GLU A 75 -1.48 -8.59 -2.27
CA GLU A 75 -0.49 -9.67 -2.42
C GLU A 75 -1.17 -11.05 -2.35
N ALA A 76 -2.01 -11.28 -1.35
CA ALA A 76 -2.72 -12.56 -1.20
C ALA A 76 -3.68 -12.88 -2.37
N LEU A 77 -4.16 -11.87 -3.09
CA LEU A 77 -4.99 -12.06 -4.29
C LEU A 77 -4.16 -12.36 -5.54
N LEU A 78 -2.94 -11.80 -5.64
CA LEU A 78 -1.99 -12.05 -6.71
C LEU A 78 -1.33 -13.44 -6.58
N ASP A 79 -1.06 -13.87 -5.36
CA ASP A 79 -0.42 -15.16 -5.06
C ASP A 79 -1.33 -16.38 -5.22
N ARG A 80 -2.64 -16.18 -5.40
CA ARG A 80 -3.54 -17.29 -5.72
C ARG A 80 -3.32 -17.68 -7.18
N PRO A 81 -2.73 -18.86 -7.48
CA PRO A 81 -2.69 -19.33 -8.85
C PRO A 81 -4.14 -19.45 -9.33
N SER A 82 -4.40 -18.97 -10.53
CA SER A 82 -5.66 -19.20 -11.24
C SER A 82 -5.92 -20.70 -11.29
N THR A 83 -6.68 -21.22 -10.32
CA THR A 83 -7.26 -22.55 -10.37
C THR A 83 -8.36 -22.52 -11.41
N SER A 84 -7.96 -22.45 -12.68
CA SER A 84 -8.80 -22.77 -13.82
C SER A 84 -8.96 -24.28 -13.83
N THR A 85 -10.09 -24.74 -13.32
CA THR A 85 -10.62 -26.08 -13.59
C THR A 85 -11.37 -26.06 -14.91
#